data_AF-A0A7J7JT30-F1
#
_entry.id   AF-A0A7J7JT30-F1
#
_cell.length_a   1.000
_cell.length_b   1.000
_cell.length_c   1.000
_cell.angle_alpha   90.00
_cell.angle_beta   90.00
_cell.angle_gamma   90.00
#
_symmetry.space_group_name_H-M   'P 1'
#
loop_
_entity.id
_entity.type
_entity.pdbx_description
1 polymer ?
#
loop_
_entity_poly.entity_id
_entity_poly.type
_entity_poly.pdbx_seq_one_letter_code
_entity_poly.pdbx_strand_id
1 'polypeptide(L)'
;MCFDILEQLQEIRKISLAAIYCDNVPGAQVRRKLFLLKSSSNPTINCKNIPRIDLTKWRADSYGGSNIRNTDQLNQQLDQHSNTRKRQQQTQSRRRQNGRRRQNRKLNGILLTS
;
A
#
# COMPACT_ATOMS: atom_id res chain seq x y z
N MET A 1 -23.83 -0.67 14.46
CA MET A 1 -23.65 -1.82 15.39
C MET A 1 -22.16 -1.95 15.65
N CYS A 2 -21.75 -1.99 16.92
CA CYS A 2 -20.37 -2.16 17.37
C CYS A 2 -20.33 -3.46 18.18
N PHE A 3 -20.28 -4.60 17.49
CA PHE A 3 -20.14 -5.91 18.15
C PHE A 3 -18.67 -6.29 18.35
N ASP A 4 -17.76 -5.62 17.67
CA ASP A 4 -16.33 -5.99 17.60
C ASP A 4 -15.54 -5.67 18.88
N ILE A 5 -16.02 -4.70 19.68
CA ILE A 5 -15.29 -4.26 20.88
C ILE A 5 -15.23 -5.32 21.98
N LEU A 6 -16.23 -6.21 22.06
CA LEU A 6 -16.24 -7.27 23.07
C LEU A 6 -15.19 -8.34 22.78
N GLU A 7 -15.01 -8.72 21.51
CA GLU A 7 -13.98 -9.67 21.10
C GLU A 7 -12.59 -9.10 21.32
N GLN A 8 -12.38 -7.82 20.96
CA GLN A 8 -11.14 -7.09 21.22
C GLN A 8 -10.81 -7.03 22.72
N LEU A 9 -11.81 -6.70 23.55
CA LEU A 9 -11.61 -6.63 25.00
C LEU A 9 -11.27 -8.01 25.58
N GLN A 10 -11.87 -9.09 25.07
CA GLN A 10 -11.52 -10.45 25.48
C GLN A 10 -10.07 -10.76 25.12
N GLU A 11 -9.60 -10.41 23.93
CA GLU A 11 -8.21 -10.62 23.53
C GLU A 11 -7.22 -9.82 24.40
N ILE A 12 -7.50 -8.55 24.69
CA ILE A 12 -6.66 -7.74 25.59
C ILE A 12 -6.56 -8.38 26.98
N ARG A 13 -7.68 -8.84 27.54
CA ARG A 13 -7.73 -9.42 28.90
C ARG A 13 -6.98 -10.75 29.03
N LYS A 14 -6.70 -11.45 27.93
CA LYS A 14 -5.90 -12.70 27.94
C LYS A 14 -4.40 -12.43 28.07
N ILE A 15 -3.94 -11.21 27.77
CA ILE A 15 -2.52 -10.91 27.68
C ILE A 15 -1.85 -10.89 29.05
N SER A 16 -0.64 -11.43 29.09
CA SER A 16 0.24 -11.41 30.26
C SER A 16 1.59 -10.80 29.89
N LEU A 17 2.35 -10.34 30.88
CA LEU A 17 3.71 -9.86 30.64
C LEU A 17 4.62 -10.95 30.04
N ALA A 18 4.37 -12.22 30.36
CA ALA A 18 5.07 -13.35 29.77
C ALA A 18 4.81 -13.46 28.25
N ALA A 19 3.59 -13.18 27.80
CA ALA A 19 3.25 -13.15 26.38
C ALA A 19 3.99 -12.01 25.66
N ILE A 20 3.96 -10.80 26.22
CA ILE A 20 4.68 -9.63 25.69
C ILE A 20 6.18 -9.95 25.58
N TYR A 21 6.78 -10.52 26.62
CA TYR A 21 8.18 -10.90 26.59
C TYR A 21 8.48 -11.93 25.49
N CYS A 22 7.65 -12.96 25.34
CA CYS A 22 7.81 -14.00 24.32
C CYS A 22 7.63 -13.51 22.88
N ASP A 23 6.76 -12.52 22.67
CA ASP A 23 6.54 -11.92 21.35
C ASP A 23 7.73 -11.04 20.92
N ASN A 24 8.49 -10.51 21.87
CA ASN A 24 9.58 -9.56 21.61
C ASN A 24 11.00 -10.14 21.80
N VAL A 25 11.13 -11.34 22.39
CA VAL A 25 12.43 -11.98 22.64
C VAL A 25 12.49 -13.38 22.01
N PRO A 26 13.08 -13.53 20.81
CA PRO A 26 13.17 -14.81 20.12
C PRO A 26 13.97 -15.86 20.91
N GLY A 27 13.51 -17.11 20.87
CA GLY A 27 14.20 -18.24 21.51
C GLY A 27 14.16 -18.25 23.04
N ALA A 28 13.49 -17.26 23.65
CA ALA A 28 13.41 -17.18 25.10
C ALA A 28 12.57 -18.30 25.71
N GLN A 29 12.85 -18.59 26.97
CA GLN A 29 11.97 -19.35 27.84
C GLN A 29 11.48 -18.41 28.94
N VAL A 30 10.25 -18.62 29.38
CA VAL A 30 9.56 -17.69 30.26
C VAL A 30 8.83 -18.43 31.37
N ARG A 31 8.52 -17.76 32.47
CA ARG A 31 7.63 -18.27 33.50
C ARG A 31 6.25 -17.66 33.32
N ARG A 32 5.17 -18.41 33.55
CA ARG A 32 3.80 -17.89 33.35
C ARG A 32 3.51 -16.68 34.23
N LYS A 33 3.92 -16.74 35.51
CA LYS A 33 3.76 -15.64 36.47
C LYS A 33 5.11 -14.94 36.65
N LEU A 34 5.41 -13.97 35.80
CA LEU A 34 6.75 -13.37 35.69
C LEU A 34 7.26 -12.73 36.98
N PHE A 35 6.36 -12.13 37.77
CA PHE A 35 6.67 -11.46 39.03
C PHE A 35 6.83 -12.41 40.22
N LEU A 36 6.34 -13.64 40.13
CA LEU A 36 6.59 -14.64 41.18
C LEU A 36 7.98 -15.24 40.98
N LEU A 37 8.58 -15.76 42.05
CA LEU A 37 9.84 -16.51 41.96
C LEU A 37 9.66 -17.83 41.20
N LYS A 38 10.78 -18.44 40.81
CA LYS A 38 10.78 -19.76 40.18
C LYS A 38 10.45 -20.79 41.25
N SER A 39 9.48 -21.65 40.97
CA SER A 39 9.04 -22.73 41.86
C SER A 39 8.53 -23.89 41.02
N SER A 40 8.22 -25.02 41.65
CA SER A 40 7.52 -26.14 41.00
C SER A 40 6.17 -25.73 40.41
N SER A 41 5.48 -24.75 41.02
CA SER A 41 4.20 -24.20 40.55
C SER A 41 4.34 -23.07 39.53
N ASN A 42 5.53 -22.50 39.34
CA ASN A 42 5.83 -21.47 38.34
C ASN A 42 7.15 -21.80 37.61
N PRO A 43 7.21 -22.93 36.88
CA PRO A 43 8.43 -23.34 36.19
C PRO A 43 8.67 -22.47 34.95
N THR A 44 9.91 -22.49 34.48
CA THR A 44 10.27 -21.94 33.17
C THR A 44 9.75 -22.89 32.08
N ILE A 45 9.07 -22.34 31.08
CA ILE A 45 8.46 -23.07 29.98
C ILE A 45 8.81 -22.40 28.64
N ASN A 46 8.63 -23.15 27.55
CA ASN A 46 8.78 -22.62 26.20
C ASN A 46 7.69 -21.58 25.88
N CYS A 47 8.06 -20.49 25.20
CA CYS A 47 7.13 -19.44 24.74
C CYS A 47 5.98 -19.94 23.86
N LYS A 48 6.10 -21.11 23.22
CA LYS A 48 5.00 -21.77 22.48
C LYS A 48 3.81 -22.14 23.38
N ASN A 49 4.03 -22.28 24.69
CA ASN A 49 3.01 -22.67 25.67
C ASN A 49 2.37 -21.47 26.38
N ILE A 50 2.65 -20.25 25.92
CA ILE A 50 2.07 -19.00 26.42
C ILE A 50 0.97 -18.55 25.46
N PRO A 51 -0.26 -18.28 25.95
CA PRO A 51 -1.32 -17.72 25.12
C PRO A 51 -0.88 -16.40 24.46
N ARG A 52 -1.13 -16.27 23.16
CA ARG A 52 -0.85 -15.06 22.36
C ARG A 52 -2.14 -14.31 22.05
N ILE A 53 -2.01 -13.02 21.75
CA ILE A 53 -3.15 -12.20 21.31
C ILE A 53 -3.59 -12.60 19.90
N ASP A 54 -4.89 -12.76 19.68
CA ASP A 54 -5.45 -12.90 18.34
C ASP A 54 -5.78 -11.51 17.75
N LEU A 55 -4.88 -10.98 16.92
CA LEU A 55 -5.08 -9.67 16.28
C LEU A 55 -6.13 -9.68 15.17
N THR A 56 -6.66 -10.84 14.77
CA THR A 56 -7.72 -10.89 13.74
C THR A 56 -8.99 -10.17 14.20
N LYS A 57 -9.18 -9.98 15.51
CA LYS A 57 -10.29 -9.24 16.12
C LYS A 57 -10.25 -7.72 15.88
N TRP A 58 -9.12 -7.20 15.41
CA TRP A 58 -8.96 -5.80 15.00
C TRP A 58 -9.04 -5.60 13.49
N ARG A 59 -9.28 -6.66 12.72
CA ARG A 59 -9.47 -6.52 11.29
C ARG A 59 -10.71 -5.67 11.07
N ALA A 60 -10.53 -4.45 10.59
CA ALA A 60 -11.63 -3.68 10.04
C ALA A 60 -12.16 -4.45 8.83
N ASP A 61 -13.45 -4.78 8.82
CA ASP A 61 -14.11 -5.19 7.59
C ASP A 61 -13.79 -4.14 6.53
N SER A 62 -13.47 -4.60 5.33
CA SER A 62 -12.83 -3.82 4.28
C SER A 62 -13.75 -2.76 3.65
N TYR A 63 -14.47 -1.98 4.45
CA TYR A 63 -15.14 -0.75 4.02
C TYR A 63 -14.11 0.38 3.97
N GLY A 64 -13.20 0.31 2.99
CA GLY A 64 -12.21 1.37 2.71
C GLY A 64 -10.87 0.90 2.15
N GLY A 65 -10.64 -0.41 2.04
CA GLY A 65 -9.37 -1.00 1.59
C GLY A 65 -9.34 -1.47 0.13
N SER A 66 -10.41 -1.33 -0.65
CA SER A 66 -10.40 -1.59 -2.09
C SER A 66 -9.99 -0.34 -2.88
N ASN A 67 -8.77 0.12 -2.62
CA ASN A 67 -7.95 0.75 -3.65
C ASN A 67 -6.54 0.16 -3.57
N ILE A 68 -6.46 -1.18 -3.57
CA ILE A 68 -5.37 -1.79 -4.33
C ILE A 68 -5.65 -1.39 -5.77
N ARG A 69 -5.15 -0.22 -6.19
CA ARG A 69 -5.05 0.10 -7.60
C ARG A 69 -4.21 -1.03 -8.18
N ASN A 70 -4.87 -1.90 -8.91
CA ASN A 70 -4.21 -2.97 -9.63
C ASN A 70 -3.08 -2.29 -10.43
N THR A 71 -1.82 -2.65 -10.17
CA THR A 71 -0.64 -1.97 -10.77
C THR A 71 -0.76 -1.85 -12.28
N ASP A 72 -1.46 -2.80 -12.90
CA ASP A 72 -1.79 -2.82 -14.32
C ASP A 72 -2.66 -1.64 -14.77
N GLN A 73 -3.64 -1.22 -13.95
CA GLN A 73 -4.47 -0.05 -14.24
C GLN A 73 -3.66 1.26 -14.14
N LEU A 74 -2.73 1.36 -13.20
CA LEU A 74 -1.85 2.53 -13.08
C LEU A 74 -0.88 2.62 -14.26
N ASN A 75 -0.28 1.50 -14.65
CA ASN A 75 0.62 1.42 -15.80
C ASN A 75 -0.12 1.75 -17.11
N GLN A 76 -1.34 1.25 -17.27
CA GLN A 76 -2.17 1.56 -18.43
C GLN A 76 -2.50 3.07 -18.53
N GLN A 77 -2.74 3.73 -17.41
CA GLN A 77 -2.95 5.19 -17.38
C GLN A 77 -1.69 5.98 -17.74
N LEU A 78 -0.51 5.53 -17.27
CA LEU A 78 0.78 6.15 -17.60
C LEU A 78 1.10 6.02 -19.10
N ASP A 79 0.79 4.87 -19.71
CA ASP A 79 0.97 4.66 -21.14
C ASP A 79 0.04 5.54 -21.98
N GLN A 80 -1.22 5.68 -21.56
CA GLN A 80 -2.18 6.57 -22.23
C GLN A 80 -1.72 8.03 -22.17
N HIS A 81 -1.22 8.50 -21.03
CA HIS A 81 -0.70 9.87 -20.89
C HIS A 81 0.53 10.10 -21.78
N SER A 82 1.45 9.13 -21.83
CA SER A 82 2.66 9.20 -22.66
C SER A 82 2.31 9.23 -24.16
N ASN A 83 1.36 8.40 -24.60
CA ASN A 83 0.91 8.34 -25.99
C ASN A 83 0.16 9.62 -26.41
N THR A 84 -0.65 10.19 -25.51
CA THR A 84 -1.37 11.44 -25.77
C THR A 84 -0.41 12.61 -25.97
N ARG A 85 0.62 12.72 -25.12
CA ARG A 85 1.67 13.75 -25.27
C ARG A 85 2.40 13.63 -26.60
N LYS A 86 2.77 12.41 -27.02
CA LYS A 86 3.41 12.16 -28.33
C LYS A 86 2.51 12.58 -29.50
N ARG A 87 1.22 12.21 -29.47
CA ARG A 87 0.24 12.61 -30.51
C ARG A 87 0.06 14.13 -30.58
N GLN A 88 0.01 14.80 -29.43
CA GLN A 88 -0.08 16.27 -29.37
C GLN A 88 1.15 16.94 -29.98
N GLN A 89 2.36 16.50 -29.62
CA GLN A 89 3.61 17.03 -30.17
C GLN A 89 3.72 16.82 -31.68
N GLN A 90 3.31 15.65 -32.19
CA GLN A 90 3.29 15.37 -33.63
C GLN A 90 2.26 16.25 -34.37
N THR A 91 1.09 16.47 -33.78
CA THR A 91 0.05 17.35 -34.35
C THR A 91 0.52 18.80 -34.40
N GLN A 92 1.17 19.29 -33.35
CA GLN A 92 1.77 20.63 -33.33
C GLN A 92 2.87 20.77 -34.39
N SER A 93 3.73 19.77 -34.54
CA SER A 93 4.79 19.75 -35.57
C SER A 93 4.21 19.79 -36.99
N ARG A 94 3.16 19.01 -37.26
CA ARG A 94 2.43 19.04 -38.54
C ARG A 94 1.77 20.39 -38.81
N ARG A 95 1.14 21.01 -37.80
CA ARG A 95 0.55 22.36 -37.92
C ARG A 95 1.62 23.41 -38.26
N ARG A 96 2.78 23.37 -37.60
CA ARG A 96 3.91 24.27 -37.90
C ARG A 96 4.45 24.09 -39.32
N GLN A 97 4.63 22.84 -39.78
CA GLN A 97 5.10 22.56 -41.14
C GLN A 97 4.09 22.99 -42.20
N ASN A 98 2.80 22.73 -41.98
CA ASN A 98 1.75 23.17 -42.91
C ASN A 98 1.63 24.71 -42.96
N GLY A 99 1.84 25.40 -41.83
CA GLY A 99 1.95 26.86 -41.79
C GLY A 99 3.12 27.39 -42.63
N ARG A 100 4.32 26.82 -42.47
CA ARG A 100 5.50 27.15 -43.29
C ARG A 100 5.29 26.86 -44.77
N ARG A 101 4.68 25.72 -45.12
CA ARG A 101 4.35 25.38 -46.52
C ARG A 101 3.36 26.37 -47.13
N ARG A 102 2.35 26.82 -46.37
CA ARG A 102 1.41 27.86 -46.82
C ARG A 102 2.10 29.21 -47.02
N GLN A 103 3.01 29.61 -46.12
CA GLN A 103 3.81 30.83 -46.31
C GLN A 103 4.72 30.74 -47.55
N ASN A 104 5.44 29.64 -47.75
CA ASN A 104 6.28 29.46 -48.93
C ASN A 104 5.47 29.44 -50.24
N ARG A 105 4.27 28.85 -50.25
CA ARG A 105 3.36 28.94 -51.42
C ARG A 105 2.91 30.37 -51.70
N LYS A 106 2.65 31.18 -50.66
CA LYS A 106 2.34 32.61 -50.83
C LYS A 106 3.55 33.38 -51.37
N LEU A 107 4.76 33.17 -50.84
CA LEU A 107 5.98 33.82 -51.34
C LEU A 107 6.27 33.44 -52.81
N ASN A 108 6.20 32.15 -53.15
CA ASN A 108 6.47 31.70 -54.52
C ASN A 108 5.37 32.13 -55.52
N GLY A 109 4.13 32.29 -55.07
CA GLY A 109 3.06 32.85 -55.89
C GLY A 109 3.23 34.35 -56.18
N ILE A 110 3.89 35.08 -55.29
CA ILE A 110 4.23 36.50 -55.47
C ILE A 110 5.43 36.66 -56.43
N LEU A 111 6.35 35.69 -56.48
CA LEU A 111 7.54 35.69 -57.35
C LEU A 111 7.28 35.29 -58.82
N LEU A 112 6.07 34.85 -59.17
CA LEU A 112 5.70 34.42 -60.53
C LEU A 112 4.78 35.43 -61.25
N THR A 113 4.51 36.58 -60.63
CA THR A 113 3.64 37.65 -61.16
C THR A 113 4.39 38.97 -61.39
N SER A 114 5.69 38.91 -61.63
CA SER A 114 6.54 40.06 -62.01
C SER A 114 7.18 39.83 -63.36
#